data_AF-T5LTW6-F1
#
_entry.id   AF-T5LTW6-F1
#
_cell.length_a   1.000
_cell.length_b   1.000
_cell.length_c   1.000
_cell.angle_alpha   90.00
_cell.angle_beta   90.00
_cell.angle_gamma   90.00
#
_symmetry.space_group_name_H-M   'P 1'
#
loop_
_entity.id
_entity.type
_entity.pdbx_description
1 polymer ?
#
loop_
_entity_poly.entity_id
_entity_poly.type
_entity_poly.pdbx_seq_one_letter_code
_entity_poly.pdbx_strand_id
1 'polypeptide(L)'
;MIVFVCSPYLAVLQGRRKQKEALKQVYAYARAGSKAVKDMGYTPLSPVLCFRDVFNESIERDRALLGSSYLLRVSQGIMIVNTPYNKYSHGMKKEIELAKQLGLSIYECEYKE
;
A
#
# COMPACT_ATOMS: atom_id res chain seq x y z
N MET A 1 -12.74 4.36 11.99
CA MET A 1 -11.61 5.11 11.39
C MET A 1 -11.25 4.45 10.07
N ILE A 2 -10.97 5.23 9.02
CA ILE A 2 -10.42 4.72 7.77
C ILE A 2 -8.89 4.75 7.86
N VAL A 3 -8.25 3.61 7.65
CA VAL A 3 -6.79 3.49 7.66
C VAL A 3 -6.28 3.06 6.30
N PHE A 4 -5.45 3.90 5.71
CA PHE A 4 -4.79 3.65 4.44
C PHE A 4 -3.77 2.52 4.57
N VAL A 5 -3.81 1.52 3.70
CA VAL A 5 -2.86 0.39 3.72
C VAL A 5 -1.71 0.66 2.76
N CYS A 6 -0.57 1.05 3.32
CA CYS A 6 0.67 1.34 2.62
C CYS A 6 1.51 0.05 2.50
N SER A 7 1.54 -0.55 1.31
CA SER A 7 2.25 -1.80 1.03
C SER A 7 3.05 -1.71 -0.27
N PRO A 8 4.19 -2.42 -0.40
CA PRO A 8 5.05 -2.27 -1.54
C PRO A 8 4.44 -2.91 -2.79
N TYR A 9 4.53 -2.20 -3.90
CA TYR A 9 4.04 -2.65 -5.20
C TYR A 9 5.19 -2.82 -6.20
N LEU A 10 5.71 -1.70 -6.73
CA LEU A 10 6.72 -1.72 -7.79
C LEU A 10 8.05 -2.34 -7.37
N ALA A 11 8.45 -2.12 -6.11
CA ALA A 11 9.66 -2.71 -5.55
C ALA A 11 9.62 -4.25 -5.58
N VAL A 12 8.42 -4.84 -5.42
CA VAL A 12 8.23 -6.30 -5.49
C VAL A 12 8.28 -6.78 -6.92
N LEU A 13 7.65 -6.04 -7.85
CA LEU A 13 7.66 -6.36 -9.28
C LEU A 13 9.07 -6.33 -9.88
N GLN A 14 9.87 -5.34 -9.51
CA GLN A 14 11.26 -5.23 -9.97
C GLN A 14 12.19 -6.27 -9.35
N GLY A 15 11.86 -6.76 -8.15
CA GLY A 15 12.67 -7.73 -7.42
C GLY A 15 12.48 -9.19 -7.84
N ARG A 16 11.55 -9.50 -8.76
CA ARG A 16 11.24 -10.89 -9.16
C ARG A 16 11.19 -11.05 -10.68
N ARG A 17 11.76 -12.17 -11.17
CA ARG A 17 11.77 -12.51 -12.61
C ARG A 17 10.40 -12.89 -13.17
N LYS A 18 9.52 -13.47 -12.33
CA LYS A 18 8.18 -13.92 -12.75
C LYS A 18 7.12 -12.94 -12.24
N GLN A 19 6.54 -12.17 -13.17
CA GLN A 19 5.55 -11.14 -12.87
C GLN A 19 4.33 -11.67 -12.10
N LYS A 20 3.83 -12.87 -12.47
CA LYS A 20 2.67 -13.48 -11.80
C LYS A 20 2.92 -13.80 -10.32
N GLU A 21 4.11 -14.29 -9.99
CA GLU A 21 4.50 -14.57 -8.60
C GLU A 21 4.69 -13.27 -7.81
N ALA A 22 5.26 -12.24 -8.44
CA ALA A 22 5.41 -10.92 -7.86
C ALA A 22 4.07 -10.26 -7.52
N LEU A 23 3.10 -10.29 -8.45
CA LEU A 23 1.75 -9.78 -8.22
C LEU A 23 1.03 -10.53 -7.10
N LYS A 24 1.17 -11.86 -7.04
CA LYS A 24 0.61 -12.66 -5.93
C LYS A 24 1.14 -12.18 -4.59
N GLN A 25 2.43 -11.86 -4.51
CA GLN A 25 3.09 -11.36 -3.31
C GLN A 25 2.61 -9.95 -2.94
N VAL A 26 2.54 -9.03 -3.91
CA VAL A 26 1.99 -7.67 -3.72
C VAL A 26 0.60 -7.73 -3.08
N TYR A 27 -0.29 -8.56 -3.63
CA TYR A 27 -1.63 -8.70 -3.09
C TYR A 27 -1.66 -9.41 -1.73
N ALA A 28 -0.70 -10.28 -1.43
CA ALA A 28 -0.57 -10.88 -0.11
C ALA A 28 -0.20 -9.82 0.95
N TYR A 29 0.77 -8.94 0.66
CA TYR A 29 1.14 -7.83 1.55
C TYR A 29 -0.04 -6.88 1.79
N ALA A 30 -0.73 -6.47 0.72
CA ALA A 30 -1.88 -5.57 0.83
C ALA A 30 -3.03 -6.20 1.65
N ARG A 31 -3.30 -7.50 1.48
CA ARG A 31 -4.30 -8.23 2.29
C ARG A 31 -3.89 -8.35 3.75
N ALA A 32 -2.62 -8.61 4.04
CA ALA A 32 -2.14 -8.71 5.41
C ALA A 32 -2.27 -7.38 6.15
N GLY A 33 -1.87 -6.27 5.55
CA GLY A 33 -2.08 -4.94 6.12
C GLY A 33 -3.57 -4.62 6.31
N SER A 34 -4.40 -4.96 5.33
CA SER A 34 -5.86 -4.78 5.45
C SER A 34 -6.46 -5.62 6.58
N LYS A 35 -5.97 -6.84 6.78
CA LYS A 35 -6.37 -7.70 7.89
C LYS A 35 -5.94 -7.13 9.24
N ALA A 36 -4.70 -6.65 9.35
CA ALA A 36 -4.22 -6.01 10.58
C ALA A 36 -5.08 -4.80 10.98
N VAL A 37 -5.40 -3.93 10.01
CA VAL A 37 -6.32 -2.80 10.22
C VAL A 37 -7.71 -3.26 10.67
N LYS A 38 -8.27 -4.27 10.01
CA LYS A 38 -9.57 -4.85 10.38
C LYS A 38 -9.54 -5.41 11.80
N ASP A 39 -8.47 -6.11 12.17
CA ASP A 39 -8.32 -6.74 13.50
C ASP A 39 -8.15 -5.69 14.62
N MET A 40 -7.72 -4.46 14.28
CA MET A 40 -7.75 -3.29 15.18
C MET A 40 -9.14 -2.64 15.32
N GLY A 41 -10.16 -3.12 14.60
CA GLY A 41 -11.50 -2.54 14.59
C GLY A 41 -11.68 -1.33 13.66
N TYR A 42 -10.77 -1.14 12.71
CA TYR A 42 -10.82 -0.04 11.74
C TYR A 42 -11.18 -0.52 10.33
N THR A 43 -11.55 0.42 9.45
CA THR A 43 -11.88 0.14 8.04
C THR A 43 -10.61 0.25 7.19
N PRO A 44 -10.14 -0.84 6.55
CA PRO A 44 -8.97 -0.79 5.68
C PRO A 44 -9.31 -0.14 4.33
N LEU A 45 -8.42 0.74 3.88
CA LEU A 45 -8.45 1.32 2.53
C LEU A 45 -7.13 1.04 1.83
N SER A 46 -7.10 0.00 0.99
CA SER A 46 -5.88 -0.40 0.28
C SER A 46 -5.94 0.03 -1.19
N PRO A 47 -5.11 0.99 -1.65
CA PRO A 47 -5.08 1.39 -3.06
C PRO A 47 -4.71 0.21 -3.96
N VAL A 48 -3.78 -0.64 -3.53
CA VAL A 48 -3.35 -1.84 -4.26
C VAL A 48 -4.53 -2.79 -4.53
N LEU A 49 -5.46 -2.94 -3.58
CA LEU A 49 -6.64 -3.79 -3.76
C LEU A 49 -7.78 -3.05 -4.48
N CYS A 50 -7.98 -1.76 -4.21
CA CYS A 50 -9.01 -0.94 -4.86
C CYS A 50 -8.76 -0.77 -6.37
N PHE A 51 -7.49 -0.68 -6.76
CA PHE A 51 -7.08 -0.39 -8.14
C PHE A 51 -6.71 -1.65 -8.93
N ARG A 52 -6.72 -2.80 -8.27
CA ARG A 52 -6.43 -4.08 -8.89
C ARG A 52 -7.41 -4.32 -10.05
N ASP A 53 -6.85 -4.63 -11.22
CA ASP A 53 -7.60 -4.92 -12.44
C ASP A 53 -8.48 -3.73 -12.92
N VAL A 54 -8.25 -2.53 -12.39
CA VAL A 54 -8.95 -1.27 -12.76
C VAL A 54 -8.04 -0.35 -13.57
N PHE A 55 -6.85 -0.03 -13.06
CA PHE A 55 -5.88 0.80 -13.78
C PHE A 55 -4.87 -0.06 -14.54
N ASN A 56 -4.55 0.34 -15.77
CA ASN A 56 -3.45 -0.27 -16.51
C ASN A 56 -2.13 0.43 -16.15
N GLU A 57 -1.28 -0.27 -15.41
CA GLU A 57 -0.06 0.31 -14.86
C GLU A 57 0.98 0.76 -15.89
N SER A 58 0.98 0.22 -17.12
CA SER A 58 1.93 0.65 -18.14
C SER A 58 1.62 2.03 -18.72
N ILE A 59 0.38 2.51 -18.58
CA ILE A 59 -0.12 3.73 -19.21
C ILE A 59 -0.79 4.70 -18.23
N GLU A 60 -1.33 4.21 -17.11
CA GLU A 60 -2.13 4.99 -16.15
C GLU A 60 -1.50 5.07 -14.76
N ARG A 61 -0.20 4.78 -14.66
CA ARG A 61 0.53 4.83 -13.39
C ARG A 61 0.37 6.15 -12.64
N ASP A 62 0.48 7.29 -13.33
CA ASP A 62 0.37 8.59 -12.69
C ASP A 62 -1.05 8.85 -12.17
N ARG A 63 -2.08 8.35 -12.88
CA ARG A 63 -3.47 8.38 -12.39
C ARG A 63 -3.65 7.50 -11.15
N ALA A 64 -3.06 6.30 -11.14
CA ALA A 64 -3.12 5.42 -9.97
C ALA A 64 -2.42 6.04 -8.75
N LEU A 65 -1.28 6.70 -8.94
CA LEU A 65 -0.57 7.42 -7.87
C LEU A 65 -1.37 8.62 -7.36
N LEU A 66 -1.97 9.40 -8.26
CA LEU A 66 -2.84 10.52 -7.89
C LEU A 66 -4.07 10.01 -7.11
N GLY A 67 -4.71 8.95 -7.59
CA GLY A 67 -5.82 8.28 -6.90
C GLY A 67 -5.42 7.79 -5.51
N SER A 68 -4.25 7.17 -5.38
CA SER A 68 -3.69 6.75 -4.07
C SER A 68 -3.56 7.94 -3.11
N SER A 69 -3.09 9.10 -3.61
CA SER A 69 -2.97 10.32 -2.80
C SER A 69 -4.31 10.86 -2.32
N TYR A 70 -5.38 10.75 -3.13
CA TYR A 70 -6.73 11.12 -2.71
C TYR A 70 -7.26 10.18 -1.62
N LEU A 71 -7.05 8.87 -1.77
CA LEU A 71 -7.42 7.88 -0.76
C LEU A 71 -6.68 8.12 0.57
N LEU A 72 -5.41 8.51 0.53
CA LEU A 72 -4.64 8.84 1.72
C LEU A 72 -5.21 10.08 2.43
N ARG A 73 -5.59 11.12 1.68
CA ARG A 73 -6.13 12.38 2.23
C ARG A 73 -7.48 12.22 2.94
N VAL A 74 -8.28 11.23 2.56
CA VAL A 74 -9.56 10.92 3.23
C VAL A 74 -9.41 9.93 4.38
N SER A 75 -8.21 9.40 4.60
CA SER A 75 -7.90 8.49 5.70
C SER A 75 -7.56 9.26 6.96
N GLN A 76 -7.72 8.61 8.12
CA GLN A 76 -7.35 9.16 9.44
C GLN A 76 -6.11 8.47 10.01
N GLY A 77 -5.66 7.38 9.39
CA GLY A 77 -4.43 6.70 9.73
C GLY A 77 -3.78 6.04 8.51
N ILE A 78 -2.55 5.59 8.69
CA ILE A 78 -1.77 4.80 7.74
C ILE A 78 -1.25 3.53 8.42
N MET A 79 -1.43 2.39 7.77
CA MET A 79 -0.84 1.10 8.12
C MET A 79 0.34 0.82 7.20
N ILE A 80 1.55 0.86 7.74
CA ILE A 80 2.77 0.54 7.01
C ILE A 80 3.02 -0.96 7.13
N VAL A 81 2.94 -1.65 5.99
CA VAL A 81 3.24 -3.09 5.92
C VAL A 81 4.74 -3.27 5.78
N ASN A 82 5.42 -3.69 6.85
CA ASN A 82 6.86 -3.92 6.89
C ASN A 82 7.23 -5.21 6.17
N THR A 83 8.02 -5.06 5.09
CA THR A 83 8.56 -6.16 4.27
C THR A 83 10.02 -5.87 3.89
N PRO A 84 10.78 -6.87 3.41
CA PRO A 84 12.13 -6.65 2.87
C PRO A 84 12.22 -5.65 1.70
N TYR A 85 11.09 -5.38 1.01
CA TYR A 85 11.03 -4.50 -0.15
C TYR A 85 10.80 -3.02 0.19
N ASN A 86 10.45 -2.70 1.44
CA ASN A 86 10.10 -1.33 1.86
C ASN A 86 11.22 -0.32 1.57
N LYS A 87 12.49 -0.72 1.79
CA LYS A 87 13.67 0.12 1.55
C LYS A 87 13.79 0.61 0.10
N TYR A 88 13.25 -0.14 -0.85
CA TYR A 88 13.30 0.16 -2.28
C TYR A 88 12.02 0.83 -2.81
N SER A 89 10.98 0.95 -1.98
CA SER A 89 9.67 1.47 -2.40
C SER A 89 9.61 3.00 -2.30
N HIS A 90 9.85 3.68 -3.42
CA HIS A 90 9.73 5.14 -3.52
C HIS A 90 8.29 5.62 -3.30
N GLY A 91 7.30 4.84 -3.75
CA GLY A 91 5.88 5.14 -3.54
C GLY A 91 5.51 5.20 -2.06
N MET A 92 5.91 4.16 -1.31
CA MET A 92 5.65 4.12 0.14
C MET A 92 6.32 5.27 0.89
N LYS A 93 7.56 5.63 0.53
CA LYS A 93 8.24 6.78 1.16
C LYS A 93 7.42 8.07 1.00
N LYS A 94 6.90 8.34 -0.20
CA LYS A 94 6.05 9.51 -0.46
C LYS A 94 4.73 9.45 0.30
N GLU A 95 4.09 8.28 0.35
CA GLU A 95 2.83 8.09 1.10
C GLU A 95 3.02 8.30 2.60
N ILE A 96 4.12 7.78 3.17
CA ILE A 96 4.46 7.95 4.59
C ILE A 96 4.78 9.41 4.90
N GLU A 97 5.55 10.09 4.04
CA GLU A 97 5.85 11.51 4.21
C GLU A 97 4.57 12.37 4.16
N LEU A 98 3.70 12.12 3.18
CA LEU A 98 2.42 12.81 3.08
C LEU A 98 1.51 12.51 4.30
N ALA A 99 1.49 11.28 4.80
CA ALA A 99 0.74 10.93 6.00
C ALA A 99 1.23 11.71 7.24
N LYS A 100 2.55 11.88 7.38
CA LYS A 100 3.14 12.72 8.44
C LYS A 100 2.76 14.18 8.30
N GLN A 101 2.82 14.74 7.09
CA GLN A 101 2.40 16.12 6.81
C GLN A 101 0.91 16.35 7.13
N LEU A 102 0.08 15.35 6.90
CA LEU A 102 -1.36 15.38 7.19
C LEU A 102 -1.71 15.08 8.67
N GLY A 103 -0.72 14.74 9.50
CA GLY A 103 -0.96 14.41 10.91
C GLY A 103 -1.74 13.11 11.14
N LEU A 104 -1.63 12.15 10.21
CA LEU A 104 -2.33 10.87 10.33
C LEU A 104 -1.75 9.98 11.45
N SER A 105 -2.59 9.15 12.04
CA SER A 105 -2.12 8.10 12.98
C SER A 105 -1.28 7.07 12.22
N ILE A 106 -0.10 6.73 12.76
CA ILE A 106 0.83 5.79 12.11
C ILE A 106 0.78 4.45 12.83
N TYR A 107 0.54 3.39 12.07
CA TYR A 107 0.56 2.00 12.51
C TYR A 107 1.51 1.18 11.65
N GLU A 108 2.04 0.11 12.21
CA GLU A 108 2.94 -0.79 11.52
C GLU A 108 2.53 -2.25 11.76
N CYS A 109 2.70 -3.08 10.74
CA CYS A 109 2.58 -4.53 10.88
C CYS A 109 3.69 -5.23 10.09
N GLU A 110 4.29 -6.26 10.67
CA GLU A 110 5.22 -7.12 9.94
C GLU A 110 4.47 -8.17 9.12
N TYR A 111 4.87 -8.34 7.86
CA TYR A 111 4.51 -9.52 7.10
C TYR A 111 5.60 -10.58 7.25
N LYS A 112 5.27 -11.71 7.89
CA LYS A 112 6.12 -12.90 7.94
C LYS A 112 5.69 -13.85 6.82
N GLU A 113 6.61 -14.17 5.92
CA GLU A 113 6.40 -15.11 4.79
C GLU A 113 6.15 -16.54 5.25
#